data_AF-A0A5D0U7J5-F1
#
_entry.id   AF-A0A5D0U7J5-F1
#
_cell.length_a   1.000
_cell.length_b   1.000
_cell.length_c   1.000
_cell.angle_alpha   90.00
_cell.angle_beta   90.00
_cell.angle_gamma   90.00
#
_symmetry.space_group_name_H-M   'P 1'
#
loop_
_entity.id
_entity.type
_entity.pdbx_description
1 polymer ?
#
loop_
_entity_poly.entity_id
_entity_poly.type
_entity_poly.pdbx_seq_one_letter_code
_entity_poly.pdbx_strand_id
1 'polypeptide(L)'
;MTITLVPYHQDERIPDSTFPLPGGNVVPVTRPLPDGDVWTRVAALLELVTAEVADQVNGGTRPSVVSGDCLTAEAVLAGLQKAGVDASVVWYDAHGDIHSLESSTSGYLGGMPLRQILGDHPELLADRLGLRPLPEERAVLVGARDLDPAEAEYLAASKVRQCTVDDVVLPDGPILLHIDLDVIDDAELPGMKFPVGDGPSTEAVIASARRILATGRVAALDIACPWHPPKNDDQTLRSNVLKALLAP
;
A
#
# COMPACT_ATOMS: atom_id res chain seq x y z
N MET A 1 -1.15 -1.60 20.10
CA MET A 1 -1.30 -1.31 18.67
C MET A 1 -2.31 -2.28 18.10
N THR A 2 -3.27 -1.79 17.31
CA THR A 2 -4.19 -2.62 16.54
C THR A 2 -3.66 -2.73 15.12
N ILE A 3 -3.67 -3.94 14.56
CA ILE A 3 -3.31 -4.19 13.16
C ILE A 3 -4.57 -4.62 12.42
N THR A 4 -4.93 -3.88 11.38
CA THR A 4 -5.98 -4.29 10.45
C THR A 4 -5.37 -5.22 9.42
N LEU A 5 -5.75 -6.49 9.43
CA LEU A 5 -5.30 -7.46 8.43
C LEU A 5 -6.34 -7.56 7.32
N VAL A 6 -5.94 -7.31 6.09
CA VAL A 6 -6.74 -7.50 4.87
C VAL A 6 -6.13 -8.69 4.11
N PRO A 7 -6.49 -9.93 4.44
CA PRO A 7 -5.80 -11.12 3.93
C PRO A 7 -6.27 -11.46 2.51
N TYR A 8 -6.27 -10.50 1.60
CA TYR A 8 -6.70 -10.65 0.22
C TYR A 8 -5.60 -10.17 -0.72
N HIS A 9 -5.56 -10.77 -1.90
CA HIS A 9 -4.90 -10.23 -3.07
C HIS A 9 -5.97 -10.03 -4.13
N GLN A 10 -6.34 -8.78 -4.35
CA GLN A 10 -7.52 -8.32 -5.06
C GLN A 10 -8.78 -8.91 -4.41
N ASP A 11 -9.46 -9.81 -5.09
CA ASP A 11 -10.65 -10.52 -4.63
C ASP A 11 -10.35 -11.95 -4.18
N GLU A 12 -9.09 -12.38 -4.17
CA GLU A 12 -8.68 -13.72 -3.76
C GLU A 12 -8.28 -13.74 -2.27
N ARG A 13 -8.96 -14.58 -1.47
CA ARG A 13 -8.61 -14.77 -0.06
C ARG A 13 -7.28 -15.52 0.07
N ILE A 14 -6.32 -14.92 0.77
CA ILE A 14 -5.05 -15.52 1.15
C ILE A 14 -5.16 -16.10 2.58
N PRO A 15 -4.51 -17.24 2.89
CA PRO A 15 -4.41 -17.72 4.27
C PRO A 15 -3.71 -16.70 5.17
N ASP A 16 -4.30 -16.41 6.34
CA ASP A 16 -3.75 -15.48 7.32
C ASP A 16 -2.32 -15.83 7.75
N SER A 17 -1.95 -17.11 7.71
CA SER A 17 -0.59 -17.60 7.98
C SER A 17 0.46 -17.07 7.00
N THR A 18 0.06 -16.49 5.86
CA THR A 18 0.97 -15.83 4.91
C THR A 18 1.54 -14.53 5.49
N PHE A 19 0.86 -13.95 6.48
CA PHE A 19 1.23 -12.70 7.14
C PHE A 19 1.69 -12.99 8.58
N PRO A 20 2.99 -13.22 8.83
CA PRO A 20 3.51 -13.53 10.16
C PRO A 20 3.61 -12.26 11.04
N LEU A 21 2.45 -11.68 11.33
CA LEU A 21 2.29 -10.45 12.08
C LEU A 21 2.89 -10.58 13.48
N PRO A 22 3.53 -9.51 14.01
CA PRO A 22 3.93 -9.50 15.41
C PRO A 22 2.67 -9.62 16.28
N GLY A 23 2.77 -10.38 17.38
CA GLY A 23 1.64 -10.55 18.31
C GLY A 23 1.03 -9.21 18.74
N GLY A 24 -0.26 -9.17 19.01
CA GLY A 24 -1.01 -7.94 19.27
C GLY A 24 -2.50 -8.12 19.02
N ASN A 25 -3.24 -7.01 18.99
CA ASN A 25 -4.65 -7.05 18.60
C ASN A 25 -4.75 -6.97 17.07
N VAL A 26 -5.05 -8.10 16.43
CA VAL A 26 -5.25 -8.18 14.98
C VAL A 26 -6.75 -8.19 14.70
N VAL A 27 -7.21 -7.26 13.86
CA VAL A 27 -8.58 -7.15 13.38
C VAL A 27 -8.60 -7.56 11.92
N PRO A 28 -9.02 -8.80 11.59
CA PRO A 28 -9.13 -9.23 10.21
C PRO A 28 -10.36 -8.58 9.55
N VAL A 29 -10.15 -7.85 8.47
CA VAL A 29 -11.22 -7.32 7.61
C VAL A 29 -11.49 -8.34 6.51
N THR A 30 -12.58 -9.08 6.67
CA THR A 30 -12.94 -10.17 5.77
C THR A 30 -14.44 -10.22 5.58
N ARG A 31 -14.89 -10.63 4.40
CA ARG A 31 -16.32 -10.83 4.12
C ARG A 31 -16.52 -11.88 3.02
N PRO A 32 -17.70 -12.52 2.98
CA PRO A 32 -18.22 -13.07 1.72
C PRO A 32 -18.29 -11.95 0.69
N LEU A 33 -17.58 -12.14 -0.42
CA LEU A 33 -17.58 -11.18 -1.52
C LEU A 33 -18.88 -11.33 -2.33
N PRO A 34 -19.48 -10.23 -2.80
CA PRO A 34 -20.69 -10.29 -3.61
C PRO A 34 -20.42 -10.92 -4.99
N ASP A 35 -21.48 -11.36 -5.65
CA ASP A 35 -21.42 -11.67 -7.09
C ASP A 35 -21.13 -10.37 -7.88
N GLY A 36 -20.41 -10.49 -8.99
CA GLY A 36 -20.06 -9.34 -9.84
C GLY A 36 -18.76 -9.54 -10.60
N ASP A 37 -18.20 -8.45 -11.09
CA ASP A 37 -16.81 -8.41 -11.57
C ASP A 37 -15.82 -8.19 -10.41
N VAL A 38 -14.54 -8.18 -10.73
CA VAL A 38 -13.45 -7.98 -9.75
C VAL A 38 -13.58 -6.63 -9.03
N TRP A 39 -13.91 -5.55 -9.74
CA TRP A 39 -14.10 -4.21 -9.17
C TRP A 39 -15.23 -4.18 -8.14
N THR A 40 -16.36 -4.83 -8.44
CA THR A 40 -17.50 -4.96 -7.52
C THR A 40 -17.08 -5.64 -6.21
N ARG A 41 -16.28 -6.71 -6.31
CA ARG A 41 -15.79 -7.48 -5.16
C ARG A 41 -14.74 -6.73 -4.36
N VAL A 42 -13.76 -6.13 -5.02
CA VAL A 42 -12.71 -5.32 -4.39
C VAL A 42 -13.33 -4.13 -3.69
N ALA A 43 -14.21 -3.35 -4.35
CA ALA A 43 -14.90 -2.23 -3.71
C ALA A 43 -15.67 -2.65 -2.46
N ALA A 44 -16.38 -3.78 -2.49
CA ALA A 44 -17.11 -4.29 -1.34
C ALA A 44 -16.19 -4.66 -0.15
N LEU A 45 -14.98 -5.14 -0.42
CA LEU A 45 -13.96 -5.38 0.61
C LEU A 45 -13.40 -4.04 1.15
N LEU A 46 -13.00 -3.16 0.25
CA LEU A 46 -12.37 -1.87 0.54
C LEU A 46 -13.32 -0.90 1.28
N GLU A 47 -14.64 -1.00 1.09
CA GLU A 47 -15.64 -0.29 1.90
C GLU A 47 -15.51 -0.60 3.40
N LEU A 48 -15.19 -1.86 3.76
CA LEU A 48 -14.97 -2.27 5.15
C LEU A 48 -13.64 -1.74 5.69
N VAL A 49 -12.58 -1.75 4.88
CA VAL A 49 -11.28 -1.20 5.25
C VAL A 49 -11.39 0.31 5.49
N THR A 50 -12.10 1.02 4.60
CA THR A 50 -12.38 2.46 4.72
C THR A 50 -13.09 2.79 6.04
N ALA A 51 -14.09 1.99 6.42
CA ALA A 51 -14.81 2.18 7.68
C ALA A 51 -13.91 1.91 8.90
N GLU A 52 -13.17 0.81 8.90
CA GLU A 52 -12.26 0.43 9.99
C GLU A 52 -11.17 1.48 10.22
N VAL A 53 -10.55 1.99 9.14
CA VAL A 53 -9.54 3.05 9.21
C VAL A 53 -10.14 4.33 9.77
N ALA A 54 -11.33 4.74 9.31
CA ALA A 54 -12.00 5.93 9.82
C ALA A 54 -12.34 5.81 11.32
N ASP A 55 -12.82 4.65 11.75
CA ASP A 55 -13.16 4.38 13.16
C ASP A 55 -11.91 4.43 14.06
N GLN A 56 -10.78 3.86 13.61
CA GLN A 56 -9.51 3.94 14.33
C GLN A 56 -9.01 5.39 14.47
N VAL A 57 -9.08 6.19 13.40
CA VAL A 57 -8.67 7.61 13.44
C VAL A 57 -9.58 8.40 14.39
N ASN A 58 -10.90 8.23 14.30
CA ASN A 58 -11.86 8.88 15.19
C ASN A 58 -11.69 8.45 16.66
N GLY A 59 -11.21 7.23 16.90
CA GLY A 59 -10.82 6.72 18.21
C GLY A 59 -9.47 7.23 18.72
N GLY A 60 -8.78 8.08 17.97
CA GLY A 60 -7.48 8.65 18.35
C GLY A 60 -6.31 7.69 18.17
N THR A 61 -6.44 6.68 17.30
CA THR A 61 -5.40 5.70 17.02
C THR A 61 -4.90 5.83 15.58
N ARG A 62 -3.58 5.69 15.37
CA ARG A 62 -2.97 5.65 14.04
C ARG A 62 -3.21 4.25 13.41
N PRO A 63 -3.97 4.13 12.31
CA PRO A 63 -4.21 2.84 11.67
C PRO A 63 -2.92 2.23 11.14
N SER A 64 -2.77 0.92 11.34
CA SER A 64 -1.73 0.11 10.69
C SER A 64 -2.41 -1.02 9.94
N VAL A 65 -2.33 -0.99 8.62
CA VAL A 65 -3.00 -1.94 7.72
C VAL A 65 -1.96 -2.82 7.06
N VAL A 66 -2.25 -4.12 6.97
CA VAL A 66 -1.41 -5.10 6.26
C VAL A 66 -2.30 -5.85 5.28
N SER A 67 -1.92 -5.85 4.01
CA SER A 67 -2.69 -6.43 2.90
C SER A 67 -1.83 -7.34 2.02
N GLY A 68 -2.45 -8.04 1.07
CA GLY A 68 -1.75 -8.83 0.04
C GLY A 68 -1.48 -8.09 -1.26
N ASP A 69 -1.81 -6.80 -1.36
CA ASP A 69 -1.65 -5.94 -2.54
C ASP A 69 -1.78 -4.44 -2.19
N CYS A 70 -1.48 -3.59 -3.18
CA CYS A 70 -1.51 -2.15 -3.07
C CYS A 70 -2.89 -1.48 -3.24
N LEU A 71 -3.92 -2.18 -3.74
CA LEU A 71 -5.28 -1.60 -3.90
C LEU A 71 -5.86 -1.18 -2.54
N THR A 72 -5.43 -1.84 -1.47
CA THR A 72 -5.85 -1.51 -0.10
C THR A 72 -5.52 -0.05 0.27
N ALA A 73 -4.46 0.53 -0.28
CA ALA A 73 -4.04 1.91 0.01
C ALA A 73 -5.12 2.95 -0.34
N GLU A 74 -5.91 2.72 -1.39
CA GLU A 74 -7.05 3.57 -1.77
C GLU A 74 -8.08 3.66 -0.64
N ALA A 75 -8.40 2.53 -0.01
CA ALA A 75 -9.33 2.45 1.11
C ALA A 75 -8.76 3.09 2.38
N VAL A 76 -7.45 2.96 2.61
CA VAL A 76 -6.78 3.62 3.74
C VAL A 76 -6.85 5.14 3.57
N LEU A 77 -6.56 5.65 2.37
CA LEU A 77 -6.67 7.08 2.10
C LEU A 77 -8.11 7.58 2.20
N ALA A 78 -9.08 6.83 1.66
CA ALA A 78 -10.50 7.13 1.80
C ALA A 78 -10.94 7.17 3.26
N GLY A 79 -10.46 6.23 4.09
CA GLY A 79 -10.74 6.17 5.52
C GLY A 79 -10.19 7.38 6.28
N LEU A 80 -8.95 7.78 5.98
CA LEU A 80 -8.36 9.02 6.50
C LEU A 80 -9.21 10.24 6.13
N GLN A 81 -9.57 10.37 4.85
CA GLN A 81 -10.38 11.47 4.35
C GLN A 81 -11.78 11.53 4.97
N LYS A 82 -12.39 10.36 5.23
CA LYS A 82 -13.68 10.22 5.91
C LYS A 82 -13.62 10.65 7.37
N ALA A 83 -12.49 10.44 8.04
CA ALA A 83 -12.22 10.95 9.38
C ALA A 83 -11.75 12.42 9.42
N GLY A 84 -11.75 13.12 8.27
CA GLY A 84 -11.35 14.52 8.17
C GLY A 84 -9.84 14.75 8.10
N VAL A 85 -9.04 13.71 7.88
CA VAL A 85 -7.60 13.81 7.67
C VAL A 85 -7.31 13.85 6.17
N ASP A 86 -6.80 14.99 5.71
CA ASP A 86 -6.36 15.17 4.33
C ASP A 86 -4.86 14.88 4.24
N ALA A 87 -4.50 13.61 4.00
CA ALA A 87 -3.12 13.15 3.98
C ALA A 87 -2.48 13.19 2.59
N SER A 88 -1.19 13.50 2.56
CA SER A 88 -0.31 13.28 1.40
C SER A 88 0.13 11.80 1.36
N VAL A 89 0.60 11.30 0.22
CA VAL A 89 0.99 9.89 0.06
C VAL A 89 2.50 9.78 -0.15
N VAL A 90 3.13 8.90 0.62
CA VAL A 90 4.50 8.44 0.37
C VAL A 90 4.41 6.95 0.06
N TRP A 91 4.74 6.59 -1.17
CA TRP A 91 4.52 5.29 -1.79
C TRP A 91 5.86 4.60 -2.02
N TYR A 92 6.21 3.63 -1.19
CA TYR A 92 7.40 2.80 -1.38
C TYR A 92 7.03 1.58 -2.21
N ASP A 93 7.69 1.40 -3.35
CA ASP A 93 7.37 0.34 -4.31
C ASP A 93 8.53 0.16 -5.30
N ALA A 94 8.73 -1.05 -5.81
CA ALA A 94 9.64 -1.27 -6.94
C ALA A 94 9.04 -0.83 -8.28
N HIS A 95 7.71 -0.78 -8.37
CA HIS A 95 6.92 -0.42 -9.54
C HIS A 95 6.36 1.00 -9.44
N GLY A 96 5.68 1.44 -10.49
CA GLY A 96 5.04 2.76 -10.51
C GLY A 96 3.65 2.77 -9.92
N ASP A 97 2.94 1.65 -9.99
CA ASP A 97 1.50 1.53 -9.72
C ASP A 97 0.67 2.63 -10.43
N ILE A 98 1.13 3.02 -11.61
CA ILE A 98 0.69 4.20 -12.36
C ILE A 98 0.09 3.83 -13.73
N HIS A 99 -0.25 2.56 -13.95
CA HIS A 99 -1.05 2.19 -15.09
C HIS A 99 -2.48 2.75 -15.02
N SER A 100 -2.97 3.18 -16.18
CA SER A 100 -4.40 3.23 -16.51
C SER A 100 -4.89 1.88 -17.05
N LEU A 101 -6.21 1.73 -17.17
CA LEU A 101 -6.81 0.58 -17.86
C LEU A 101 -6.29 0.42 -19.29
N GLU A 102 -6.06 1.53 -20.00
CA GLU A 102 -5.61 1.51 -21.40
C GLU A 102 -4.12 1.19 -21.54
N SER A 103 -3.30 1.60 -20.58
CA SER A 103 -1.85 1.42 -20.63
C SER A 103 -1.37 0.06 -20.12
N SER A 104 -2.16 -0.61 -19.27
CA SER A 104 -1.78 -1.89 -18.69
C SER A 104 -1.72 -2.97 -19.76
N THR A 105 -0.61 -3.70 -19.84
CA THR A 105 -0.42 -4.80 -20.80
C THR A 105 -0.87 -6.16 -20.24
N SER A 106 -0.99 -6.27 -18.90
CA SER A 106 -1.36 -7.49 -18.18
C SER A 106 -2.81 -7.51 -17.73
N GLY A 107 -3.44 -6.34 -17.57
CA GLY A 107 -4.72 -6.19 -16.88
C GLY A 107 -4.63 -6.45 -15.37
N TYR A 108 -3.42 -6.51 -14.81
CA TYR A 108 -3.21 -6.67 -13.38
C TYR A 108 -3.58 -5.38 -12.63
N LEU A 109 -4.59 -5.47 -11.76
CA LEU A 109 -5.13 -4.31 -11.06
C LEU A 109 -4.15 -3.67 -10.08
N GLY A 110 -3.23 -4.47 -9.53
CA GLY A 110 -2.26 -3.98 -8.56
C GLY A 110 -1.26 -2.97 -9.14
N GLY A 111 -1.13 -2.84 -10.46
CA GLY A 111 -0.27 -1.83 -11.10
C GLY A 111 -0.94 -0.47 -11.36
N MET A 112 -2.14 -0.25 -10.83
CA MET A 112 -2.97 0.95 -11.02
C MET A 112 -3.25 1.82 -9.77
N PRO A 113 -3.12 1.35 -8.50
CA PRO A 113 -3.66 2.05 -7.35
C PRO A 113 -3.15 3.49 -7.16
N LEU A 114 -1.87 3.76 -7.39
CA LEU A 114 -1.34 5.11 -7.20
C LEU A 114 -1.96 6.07 -8.21
N ARG A 115 -2.13 5.68 -9.47
CA ARG A 115 -2.82 6.53 -10.46
C ARG A 115 -4.32 6.67 -10.20
N GLN A 116 -4.98 5.65 -9.65
CA GLN A 116 -6.37 5.74 -9.21
C GLN A 116 -6.54 6.72 -8.03
N ILE A 117 -5.61 6.71 -7.07
CA ILE A 117 -5.54 7.70 -5.99
C ILE A 117 -5.42 9.13 -6.54
N LEU A 118 -4.71 9.32 -7.65
CA LEU A 118 -4.58 10.63 -8.33
C LEU A 118 -5.83 11.04 -9.12
N GLY A 119 -6.85 10.18 -9.18
CA GLY A 119 -8.16 10.49 -9.75
C GLY A 119 -8.45 9.85 -11.11
N ASP A 120 -7.65 8.88 -11.54
CA ASP A 120 -7.94 8.11 -12.75
C ASP A 120 -9.05 7.08 -12.50
N HIS A 121 -9.97 6.93 -13.45
CA HIS A 121 -11.09 5.99 -13.38
C HIS A 121 -11.83 5.94 -12.01
N PRO A 122 -12.33 7.08 -11.49
CA PRO A 122 -12.95 7.14 -10.16
C PRO A 122 -14.18 6.24 -10.04
N GLU A 123 -14.83 5.90 -11.16
CA GLU A 123 -15.99 5.02 -11.22
C GLU A 123 -15.71 3.57 -10.76
N LEU A 124 -14.44 3.13 -10.76
CA LEU A 124 -14.07 1.76 -10.41
C LEU A 124 -14.08 1.52 -8.90
N LEU A 125 -13.45 2.42 -8.14
CA LEU A 125 -13.27 2.32 -6.69
C LEU A 125 -13.58 3.63 -5.98
N ALA A 126 -12.99 4.74 -6.42
CA ALA A 126 -13.00 6.00 -5.67
C ALA A 126 -14.42 6.49 -5.34
N ASP A 127 -15.35 6.46 -6.29
CA ASP A 127 -16.75 6.87 -6.10
C ASP A 127 -17.46 6.04 -5.03
N ARG A 128 -17.18 4.74 -4.97
CA ARG A 128 -17.77 3.83 -3.97
C ARG A 128 -17.18 4.01 -2.58
N LEU A 129 -15.88 4.27 -2.51
CA LEU A 129 -15.16 4.49 -1.26
C LEU A 129 -15.38 5.92 -0.70
N GLY A 130 -15.83 6.85 -1.54
CA GLY A 130 -15.85 8.28 -1.22
C GLY A 130 -14.44 8.88 -1.20
N LEU A 131 -13.50 8.26 -1.93
CA LEU A 131 -12.14 8.74 -2.08
C LEU A 131 -12.13 10.00 -2.96
N ARG A 132 -11.61 11.09 -2.41
CA ARG A 132 -11.31 12.30 -3.17
C ARG A 132 -9.92 12.16 -3.80
N PRO A 133 -9.75 12.52 -5.09
CA PRO A 133 -8.45 12.49 -5.75
C PRO A 133 -7.38 13.27 -4.99
N LEU A 134 -6.19 12.69 -4.90
CA LEU A 134 -5.00 13.33 -4.36
C LEU A 134 -4.34 14.18 -5.45
N PRO A 135 -4.03 15.47 -5.20
CA PRO A 135 -3.19 16.26 -6.09
C PRO A 135 -1.81 15.60 -6.29
N GLU A 136 -1.33 15.51 -7.52
CA GLU A 136 -0.06 14.86 -7.88
C GLU A 136 1.14 15.40 -7.06
N GLU A 137 1.16 16.69 -6.73
CA GLU A 137 2.25 17.31 -5.95
C GLU A 137 2.35 16.78 -4.51
N ARG A 138 1.32 16.05 -4.04
CA ARG A 138 1.24 15.43 -2.72
C ARG A 138 1.55 13.94 -2.75
N ALA A 139 1.92 13.38 -3.89
CA ALA A 139 2.40 12.02 -4.04
C ALA A 139 3.94 12.00 -4.16
N VAL A 140 4.57 11.11 -3.40
CA VAL A 140 6.01 10.81 -3.51
C VAL A 140 6.16 9.31 -3.73
N LEU A 141 6.66 8.93 -4.91
CA LEU A 141 7.02 7.56 -5.29
C LEU A 141 8.49 7.29 -4.92
N VAL A 142 8.72 6.24 -4.15
CA VAL A 142 10.01 5.93 -3.52
C VAL A 142 10.46 4.54 -3.95
N GLY A 143 11.62 4.46 -4.62
CA GLY A 143 12.26 3.18 -4.96
C GLY A 143 11.85 2.55 -6.29
N ALA A 144 10.92 3.19 -7.02
CA ALA A 144 10.47 2.72 -8.33
C ALA A 144 11.64 2.58 -9.31
N ARG A 145 11.74 1.41 -9.94
CA ARG A 145 12.84 1.02 -10.82
C ARG A 145 12.44 0.00 -11.89
N ASP A 146 11.31 -0.68 -11.73
CA ASP A 146 10.70 -1.52 -12.76
C ASP A 146 9.44 -0.82 -13.30
N LEU A 147 9.63 -0.04 -14.35
CA LEU A 147 8.56 0.78 -14.95
C LEU A 147 8.32 0.35 -16.38
N ASP A 148 7.07 0.06 -16.70
CA ASP A 148 6.66 -0.08 -18.09
C ASP A 148 6.83 1.26 -18.83
N PRO A 149 7.08 1.26 -20.16
CA PRO A 149 7.30 2.50 -20.91
C PRO A 149 6.19 3.53 -20.75
N ALA A 150 4.93 3.09 -20.62
CA ALA A 150 3.78 3.98 -20.42
C ALA A 150 3.74 4.61 -19.02
N GLU A 151 4.21 3.90 -17.98
CA GLU A 151 4.32 4.46 -16.63
C GLU A 151 5.45 5.49 -16.59
N ALA A 152 6.60 5.19 -17.19
CA ALA A 152 7.71 6.12 -17.29
C ALA A 152 7.31 7.41 -18.03
N GLU A 153 6.54 7.30 -19.12
CA GLU A 153 5.99 8.45 -19.85
C GLU A 153 5.03 9.28 -18.99
N TYR A 154 4.10 8.63 -18.28
CA TYR A 154 3.18 9.32 -17.37
C TYR A 154 3.94 10.05 -16.26
N LEU A 155 4.87 9.38 -15.58
CA LEU A 155 5.67 9.93 -14.50
C LEU A 155 6.56 11.09 -14.94
N ALA A 156 7.04 11.09 -16.19
CA ALA A 156 7.80 12.19 -16.76
C ALA A 156 6.96 13.45 -17.01
N ALA A 157 5.64 13.28 -17.21
CA ALA A 157 4.70 14.37 -17.46
C ALA A 157 3.92 14.81 -16.21
N SER A 158 3.87 13.98 -15.17
CA SER A 158 3.16 14.26 -13.93
C SER A 158 3.99 15.09 -12.95
N LYS A 159 3.35 15.51 -11.85
CA LYS A 159 4.02 16.19 -10.73
C LYS A 159 4.30 15.27 -9.55
N VAL A 160 4.12 13.96 -9.72
CA VAL A 160 4.48 12.95 -8.72
C VAL A 160 5.99 13.01 -8.52
N ARG A 161 6.42 13.23 -7.27
CA ARG A 161 7.84 13.27 -6.96
C ARG A 161 8.40 11.86 -6.93
N GLN A 162 9.53 11.63 -7.59
CA GLN A 162 10.26 10.36 -7.55
C GLN A 162 11.55 10.53 -6.73
N CYS A 163 11.86 9.58 -5.85
CA CYS A 163 13.12 9.56 -5.11
C CYS A 163 13.56 8.14 -4.71
N THR A 164 14.79 8.02 -4.24
CA THR A 164 15.31 6.78 -3.63
C THR A 164 14.98 6.74 -2.13
N VAL A 165 15.15 5.57 -1.50
CA VAL A 165 14.91 5.40 -0.06
C VAL A 165 15.84 6.24 0.83
N ASP A 166 16.98 6.67 0.31
CA ASP A 166 17.98 7.44 1.05
C ASP A 166 17.64 8.93 1.11
N ASP A 167 16.98 9.45 0.07
CA ASP A 167 16.77 10.88 -0.17
C ASP A 167 15.28 11.25 -0.22
N VAL A 168 14.46 10.64 0.64
CA VAL A 168 13.02 10.88 0.67
C VAL A 168 12.69 12.31 1.09
N VAL A 169 12.09 13.08 0.17
CA VAL A 169 11.62 14.44 0.43
C VAL A 169 10.12 14.41 0.74
N LEU A 170 9.81 14.48 2.03
CA LEU A 170 8.44 14.37 2.51
C LEU A 170 7.56 15.56 2.07
N PRO A 171 6.32 15.29 1.66
CA PRO A 171 5.34 16.34 1.39
C PRO A 171 4.91 17.02 2.71
N ASP A 172 4.20 18.13 2.58
CA ASP A 172 3.59 18.81 3.72
C ASP A 172 2.37 18.05 4.27
N GLY A 173 2.06 18.30 5.54
CA GLY A 173 0.87 17.77 6.20
C GLY A 173 0.99 16.33 6.71
N PRO A 174 -0.15 15.71 7.08
CA PRO A 174 -0.24 14.31 7.46
C PRO A 174 0.12 13.38 6.29
N ILE A 175 0.63 12.19 6.59
CA ILE A 175 1.14 11.24 5.60
C ILE A 175 0.41 9.89 5.72
N LEU A 176 -0.09 9.38 4.60
CA LEU A 176 -0.26 7.94 4.39
C LEU A 176 1.10 7.40 3.93
N LEU A 177 1.73 6.58 4.77
CA LEU A 177 2.94 5.87 4.40
C LEU A 177 2.52 4.49 3.90
N HIS A 178 2.58 4.30 2.59
CA HIS A 178 2.35 3.02 1.93
C HIS A 178 3.70 2.36 1.61
N ILE A 179 3.81 1.08 1.90
CA ILE A 179 5.01 0.28 1.63
C ILE A 179 4.57 -1.03 0.98
N ASP A 180 4.74 -1.15 -0.34
CA ASP A 180 4.91 -2.47 -0.95
C ASP A 180 6.29 -2.99 -0.56
N LEU A 181 6.30 -4.18 0.03
CA LEU A 181 7.53 -4.82 0.45
C LEU A 181 8.43 -5.24 -0.72
N ASP A 182 7.92 -5.33 -1.95
CA ASP A 182 8.73 -5.60 -3.15
C ASP A 182 9.68 -4.45 -3.51
N VAL A 183 9.53 -3.28 -2.87
CA VAL A 183 10.54 -2.22 -2.91
C VAL A 183 11.90 -2.72 -2.45
N ILE A 184 11.93 -3.72 -1.54
CA ILE A 184 13.15 -4.38 -1.05
C ILE A 184 13.73 -5.27 -2.14
N ASP A 185 15.05 -5.31 -2.25
CA ASP A 185 15.76 -6.22 -3.16
C ASP A 185 15.31 -7.68 -3.00
N ASP A 186 15.02 -8.35 -4.11
CA ASP A 186 14.49 -9.72 -4.13
C ASP A 186 15.45 -10.76 -3.57
N ALA A 187 16.76 -10.47 -3.51
CA ALA A 187 17.75 -11.33 -2.89
C ALA A 187 17.66 -11.31 -1.35
N GLU A 188 17.11 -10.26 -0.75
CA GLU A 188 16.95 -10.14 0.71
C GLU A 188 15.56 -10.55 1.22
N LEU A 189 14.50 -10.34 0.43
CA LEU A 189 13.13 -10.68 0.80
C LEU A 189 12.43 -11.55 -0.27
N PRO A 190 12.74 -12.84 -0.34
CA PRO A 190 12.21 -13.72 -1.37
C PRO A 190 10.72 -14.05 -1.18
N GLY A 191 10.11 -14.56 -2.26
CA GLY A 191 8.74 -15.08 -2.25
C GLY A 191 7.67 -14.04 -2.57
N MET A 192 8.05 -12.86 -3.08
CA MET A 192 7.15 -11.90 -3.72
C MET A 192 6.55 -12.47 -5.01
N LYS A 193 5.35 -12.01 -5.35
CA LYS A 193 4.69 -12.27 -6.63
C LYS A 193 5.32 -11.47 -7.78
N PHE A 194 5.84 -10.29 -7.47
CA PHE A 194 6.49 -9.37 -8.42
C PHE A 194 7.88 -8.98 -7.90
N PRO A 195 8.83 -9.92 -7.81
CA PRO A 195 10.17 -9.62 -7.30
C PRO A 195 10.95 -8.74 -8.28
N VAL A 196 11.61 -7.70 -7.76
CA VAL A 196 12.47 -6.81 -8.54
C VAL A 196 13.84 -6.69 -7.86
N GLY A 197 14.89 -7.09 -8.58
CA GLY A 197 16.27 -6.97 -8.11
C GLY A 197 16.80 -5.53 -8.17
N ASP A 198 18.08 -5.38 -7.81
CA ASP A 198 18.78 -4.09 -7.73
C ASP A 198 18.06 -3.06 -6.84
N GLY A 199 17.41 -3.56 -5.79
CA GLY A 199 16.66 -2.79 -4.81
C GLY A 199 17.49 -2.32 -3.61
N PRO A 200 16.94 -1.42 -2.78
CA PRO A 200 17.48 -1.16 -1.46
C PRO A 200 17.44 -2.41 -0.57
N SER A 201 18.39 -2.48 0.37
CA SER A 201 18.37 -3.53 1.40
C SER A 201 17.17 -3.39 2.32
N THR A 202 16.79 -4.50 2.95
CA THR A 202 15.76 -4.57 3.99
C THR A 202 16.03 -3.56 5.11
N GLU A 203 17.29 -3.43 5.52
CA GLU A 203 17.72 -2.49 6.55
C GLU A 203 17.48 -1.03 6.12
N ALA A 204 17.83 -0.68 4.87
CA ALA A 204 17.66 0.67 4.35
C ALA A 204 16.19 1.09 4.28
N VAL A 205 15.31 0.19 3.80
CA VAL A 205 13.85 0.43 3.74
C VAL A 205 13.28 0.62 5.14
N ILE A 206 13.60 -0.27 6.09
CA ILE A 206 13.15 -0.16 7.49
C ILE A 206 13.66 1.14 8.11
N ALA A 207 14.94 1.49 7.94
CA ALA A 207 15.52 2.71 8.49
C ALA A 207 14.88 3.97 7.90
N SER A 208 14.56 3.97 6.60
CA SER A 208 13.86 5.05 5.93
C SER A 208 12.42 5.20 6.45
N ALA A 209 11.63 4.12 6.46
CA ALA A 209 10.26 4.13 6.98
C ALA A 209 10.19 4.57 8.45
N ARG A 210 11.12 4.10 9.29
CA ARG A 210 11.20 4.50 10.71
C ARG A 210 11.55 5.97 10.89
N ARG A 211 12.40 6.55 10.04
CA ARG A 211 12.66 8.00 10.04
C ARG A 211 11.38 8.78 9.75
N ILE A 212 10.56 8.34 8.81
CA ILE A 212 9.28 8.97 8.48
C ILE A 212 8.28 8.83 9.63
N LEU A 213 8.13 7.63 10.20
CA LEU A 213 7.29 7.37 11.37
C LEU A 213 7.67 8.27 12.56
N ALA A 214 8.98 8.43 12.82
CA ALA A 214 9.50 9.26 13.91
C ALA A 214 9.18 10.76 13.76
N THR A 215 8.76 11.23 12.57
CA THR A 215 8.30 12.62 12.39
C THR A 215 6.98 12.90 13.10
N GLY A 216 6.23 11.86 13.48
CA GLY A 216 4.88 11.99 14.06
C GLY A 216 3.81 12.45 13.05
N ARG A 217 4.15 12.59 11.76
CA ARG A 217 3.22 13.02 10.70
C ARG A 217 2.47 11.87 10.02
N VAL A 218 2.86 10.62 10.26
CA VAL A 218 2.21 9.45 9.66
C VAL A 218 0.83 9.26 10.29
N ALA A 219 -0.21 9.56 9.52
CA ALA A 219 -1.60 9.40 9.91
C ALA A 219 -2.09 7.96 9.77
N ALA A 220 -1.57 7.21 8.79
CA ALA A 220 -1.75 5.76 8.66
C ALA A 220 -0.50 5.12 8.04
N LEU A 221 -0.24 3.88 8.43
CA LEU A 221 0.76 3.00 7.82
C LEU A 221 0.01 1.89 7.09
N ASP A 222 0.34 1.68 5.82
CA ASP A 222 -0.18 0.61 4.99
C ASP A 222 0.99 -0.21 4.45
N ILE A 223 0.93 -1.53 4.60
CA ILE A 223 1.99 -2.45 4.19
C ILE A 223 1.39 -3.50 3.26
N ALA A 224 1.70 -3.42 1.98
CA ALA A 224 1.34 -4.44 1.00
C ALA A 224 2.38 -5.56 1.02
N CYS A 225 1.89 -6.79 1.13
CA CYS A 225 2.71 -7.99 1.17
C CYS A 225 2.27 -8.92 0.03
N PRO A 226 2.63 -8.64 -1.24
CA PRO A 226 2.28 -9.46 -2.39
C PRO A 226 3.08 -10.77 -2.40
N TRP A 227 2.90 -11.60 -1.38
CA TRP A 227 3.63 -12.85 -1.21
C TRP A 227 2.91 -14.04 -1.84
N HIS A 228 3.70 -14.97 -2.34
CA HIS A 228 3.29 -16.36 -2.45
C HIS A 228 3.17 -17.01 -1.06
N PRO A 229 2.39 -18.12 -0.94
CA PRO A 229 2.41 -18.94 0.26
C PRO A 229 3.87 -19.26 0.68
N PRO A 230 4.19 -19.14 1.97
CA PRO A 230 5.58 -19.19 2.44
C PRO A 230 6.22 -20.56 2.18
N LYS A 231 7.51 -20.57 1.84
CA LYS A 231 8.35 -21.76 1.73
C LYS A 231 9.60 -21.59 2.60
N ASN A 232 10.20 -22.69 3.08
CA ASN A 232 11.46 -22.66 3.83
C ASN A 232 11.45 -21.61 4.99
N ASP A 233 12.49 -20.77 5.08
CA ASP A 233 12.66 -19.75 6.12
C ASP A 233 11.97 -18.40 5.80
N ASP A 234 11.15 -18.33 4.74
CA ASP A 234 10.42 -17.12 4.34
C ASP A 234 9.69 -16.49 5.55
N GLN A 235 9.06 -17.32 6.38
CA GLN A 235 8.29 -16.86 7.53
C GLN A 235 9.12 -16.04 8.53
N THR A 236 10.38 -16.43 8.76
CA THR A 236 11.24 -15.72 9.71
C THR A 236 11.64 -14.37 9.14
N LEU A 237 12.02 -14.29 7.85
CA LEU A 237 12.35 -13.03 7.19
C LEU A 237 11.15 -12.08 7.16
N ARG A 238 10.00 -12.57 6.68
CA ARG A 238 8.74 -11.82 6.63
C ARG A 238 8.32 -11.29 8.01
N SER A 239 8.45 -12.13 9.05
CA SER A 239 8.11 -11.72 10.43
C SER A 239 9.05 -10.64 10.96
N ASN A 240 10.35 -10.73 10.66
CA ASN A 240 11.32 -9.74 11.09
C ASN A 240 11.04 -8.37 10.45
N VAL A 241 10.74 -8.33 9.15
CA VAL A 241 10.39 -7.09 8.43
C VAL A 241 9.11 -6.47 8.99
N LEU A 242 8.03 -7.25 9.08
CA LEU A 242 6.75 -6.77 9.61
C LEU A 242 6.90 -6.27 11.05
N LYS A 243 7.61 -7.01 11.92
CA LYS A 243 7.87 -6.59 13.29
C LYS A 243 8.64 -5.28 13.38
N ALA A 244 9.59 -5.05 12.47
CA ALA A 244 10.42 -3.85 12.47
C ALA A 244 9.65 -2.61 12.00
N LEU A 245 8.77 -2.76 10.99
CA LEU A 245 7.92 -1.70 10.44
C LEU A 245 6.72 -1.36 11.35
N LEU A 246 6.13 -2.39 11.97
CA LEU A 246 4.97 -2.27 12.86
C LEU A 246 5.36 -1.97 14.31
N ALA A 247 6.65 -1.77 14.62
CA ALA A 247 7.07 -1.33 15.93
C ALA A 247 6.54 0.10 16.21
N PRO A 248 6.17 0.42 17.46
CA PRO A 248 5.74 1.76 17.83
C PRO A 248 6.85 2.81 17.71
#